data_AF-A0A448MLK1-F1
#
_entry.id   AF-A0A448MLK1-F1
#
_cell.length_a   1.000
_cell.length_b   1.000
_cell.length_c   1.000
_cell.angle_alpha   90.00
_cell.angle_beta   90.00
_cell.angle_gamma   90.00
#
_symmetry.space_group_name_H-M   'P 1'
#
loop_
_entity.id
_entity.type
_entity.pdbx_description
1 polymer ?
#
loop_
_entity_poly.entity_id
_entity_poly.type
_entity_poly.pdbx_seq_one_letter_code
_entity_poly.pdbx_strand_id
1 'polypeptide(L)' 'MILLDSITRLARAYNTVTPASGKILSGGVDANALHRPKRFFGAARNVEEGGSLTIIATALVDTGSKWMK' A
#
# COMPACT_ATOMS: atom_id res chain seq x y z
N MET A 1 11.10 9.78 10.12
CA MET A 1 10.44 10.19 8.86
C MET A 1 10.85 9.24 7.75
N ILE A 2 9.92 8.84 6.87
CA ILE A 2 10.16 7.99 5.71
C ILE A 2 9.64 8.71 4.46
N LEU A 3 10.47 8.78 3.42
CA LEU A 3 10.06 9.18 2.07
C LEU A 3 10.02 7.93 1.19
N LEU A 4 8.85 7.62 0.63
CA LEU A 4 8.62 6.40 -0.15
C LEU A 4 8.21 6.73 -1.59
N ASP A 5 9.01 6.29 -2.55
CA ASP A 5 8.64 6.31 -3.97
C ASP A 5 8.58 4.87 -4.51
N SER A 6 7.41 4.21 -4.62
CA SER A 6 6.03 4.68 -4.41
C SER A 6 5.19 3.67 -3.63
N ILE A 7 4.11 4.14 -2.98
CA ILE A 7 3.15 3.25 -2.31
C ILE A 7 2.45 2.32 -3.33
N THR A 8 2.28 2.79 -4.57
CA THR A 8 1.71 1.99 -5.67
C THR A 8 2.57 0.79 -6.03
N ARG A 9 3.88 0.98 -6.16
CA ARG A 9 4.81 -0.13 -6.46
C ARG A 9 4.90 -1.10 -5.28
N LEU A 10 4.91 -0.58 -4.05
CA LEU A 10 4.89 -1.42 -2.85
C LEU A 10 3.64 -2.31 -2.82
N ALA A 11 2.46 -1.76 -3.06
CA ALA A 11 1.21 -2.53 -3.09
C ALA A 11 1.21 -3.63 -4.17
N ARG A 12 1.76 -3.34 -5.36
CA ARG A 12 1.91 -4.35 -6.42
C ARG A 12 2.86 -5.48 -6.03
N ALA A 13 4.00 -5.15 -5.41
CA ALA A 13 4.94 -6.16 -4.92
C ALA A 13 4.26 -7.08 -3.89
N TYR A 14 3.48 -6.52 -2.96
CA TYR A 14 2.70 -7.32 -2.02
C TYR A 14 1.68 -8.24 -2.70
N ASN A 15 1.06 -7.80 -3.79
CA ASN A 15 0.16 -8.65 -4.57
C ASN A 15 0.86 -9.85 -5.21
N THR A 16 2.08 -9.66 -5.71
CA THR A 16 2.85 -10.73 -6.34
C THR A 16 3.30 -11.81 -5.34
N VAL A 17 3.60 -11.42 -4.10
CA VAL A 17 4.12 -12.35 -3.08
C VAL A 17 3.03 -12.92 -2.15
N THR A 18 1.81 -12.38 -2.19
CA THR A 18 0.71 -12.87 -1.35
C THR A 18 0.16 -14.18 -1.94
N PRO A 19 0.03 -15.25 -1.13
CA PRO A 19 -0.64 -16.47 -1.57
C PRO A 19 -2.05 -16.18 -2.06
N ALA A 20 -2.44 -16.79 -3.18
CA ALA A 20 -3.76 -16.57 -3.77
C ALA A 20 -4.87 -16.99 -2.79
N SER A 21 -5.77 -16.05 -2.48
CA SER A 21 -6.92 -16.25 -1.60
C SER A 21 -8.13 -16.86 -2.32
N GLY A 22 -8.06 -16.98 -3.65
CA GLY A 22 -9.21 -17.31 -4.51
C GLY A 22 -10.20 -16.16 -4.69
N LYS A 23 -9.96 -14.99 -4.09
CA LYS A 23 -10.83 -13.81 -4.18
C LYS A 23 -10.07 -12.65 -4.81
N ILE A 24 -10.27 -12.46 -6.11
CA ILE A 24 -9.67 -11.37 -6.87
C ILE A 24 -10.65 -10.20 -6.96
N LEU A 25 -10.22 -9.03 -6.52
CA LEU A 25 -10.95 -7.78 -6.62
C LEU A 25 -10.81 -7.17 -8.03
N SER A 26 -11.66 -6.19 -8.34
CA SER A 26 -11.54 -5.38 -9.55
C SER A 26 -10.12 -4.82 -9.69
N GLY A 27 -9.52 -5.00 -10.86
CA GLY A 27 -8.15 -4.57 -11.12
C GLY A 27 -7.07 -5.64 -10.92
N GLY A 28 -7.43 -6.89 -10.60
CA GLY A 28 -6.48 -8.01 -10.52
C GLY A 28 -5.76 -8.13 -9.17
N VAL A 29 -6.35 -7.54 -8.12
CA VAL A 29 -5.81 -7.47 -6.76
C VAL A 29 -6.33 -8.64 -5.95
N ASP A 30 -5.46 -9.40 -5.29
CA ASP A 30 -5.92 -10.36 -4.29
C ASP A 30 -6.49 -9.63 -3.06
N ALA A 31 -7.64 -10.09 -2.54
CA ALA A 31 -8.30 -9.45 -1.40
C ALA A 31 -7.40 -9.29 -0.16
N ASN A 32 -6.41 -10.17 0.02
CA ASN A 32 -5.47 -10.12 1.14
C ASN A 32 -4.20 -9.29 0.86
N ALA A 33 -3.90 -9.01 -0.41
CA ALA A 33 -2.66 -8.34 -0.81
C ALA A 33 -2.52 -6.92 -0.27
N LEU A 34 -3.64 -6.21 -0.07
CA LEU A 34 -3.63 -4.82 0.39
C LEU A 34 -3.50 -4.67 1.92
N HIS A 35 -3.62 -5.75 2.68
CA HIS A 35 -3.56 -5.67 4.14
C HIS A 35 -2.19 -5.15 4.63
N ARG A 36 -1.09 -5.66 4.10
CA ARG A 36 0.26 -5.25 4.50
C ARG A 36 0.63 -3.83 4.05
N PRO A 37 0.39 -3.41 2.79
CA PRO A 37 0.58 -2.02 2.37
C PRO A 37 -0.21 -1.00 3.21
N LYS A 38 -1.48 -1.29 3.52
CA LYS A 38 -2.32 -0.43 4.36
C LYS A 38 -1.75 -0.28 5.77
N ARG A 39 -1.31 -1.39 6.38
CA ARG A 39 -0.66 -1.36 7.70
C ARG A 39 0.66 -0.61 7.69
N PHE A 40 1.46 -0.75 6.64
CA PHE A 40 2.72 -0.01 6.50
C PHE A 40 2.47 1.50 6.42
N PHE A 41 1.60 1.94 5.51
CA PHE A 41 1.33 3.37 5.35
C PHE A 41 0.60 3.96 6.57
N GLY A 42 -0.34 3.22 7.14
CA GLY A 42 -1.04 3.57 8.38
C GLY A 42 -0.20 3.43 9.66
N ALA A 43 1.07 3.01 9.56
CA ALA A 43 1.99 3.08 10.69
C ALA A 43 2.33 4.54 11.03
N ALA A 44 2.26 5.44 10.04
CA ALA A 44 2.47 6.87 10.24
C ALA A 44 1.48 7.42 11.28
N ARG A 45 2.00 7.95 12.38
CA ARG A 45 1.22 8.47 13.50
C ARG A 45 2.04 9.44 14.34
N ASN A 46 1.34 10.36 15.00
CA ASN A 46 1.88 11.12 16.12
C ASN A 46 1.57 10.35 17.42
N VAL A 47 2.52 10.25 18.34
CA VAL A 47 2.36 9.52 19.60
C VAL A 47 2.22 10.53 20.74
N GLU A 48 1.21 10.36 21.59
CA GLU A 48 0.89 11.32 22.66
C GLU A 48 2.02 11.41 23.70
N GLU A 49 2.67 10.29 24.01
CA GLU A 49 3.80 10.20 24.95
C GLU A 49 5.12 10.71 24.35
N GLY A 50 5.10 11.21 23.12
CA GLY A 50 6.23 11.84 22.45
C GLY A 50 6.77 11.04 21.26
N GLY A 51 7.22 11.78 20.26
CA GLY A 51 7.74 11.24 19.00
C GLY A 51 6.68 11.10 17.92
N SER A 52 7.13 10.98 16.67
CA SER A 52 6.23 10.82 15.53
C SER A 52 6.87 10.00 14.42
N LEU A 53 6.03 9.23 13.73
CA LEU A 53 6.37 8.58 12.48
C LEU A 53 5.64 9.28 11.35
N THR A 54 6.36 10.08 10.58
CA THR A 54 5.87 10.67 9.33
C THR A 54 6.26 9.78 8.16
N ILE A 55 5.30 9.41 7.31
CA ILE A 55 5.53 8.74 6.03
C ILE A 55 4.93 9.62 4.93
N ILE A 56 5.74 10.01 3.95
CA ILE A 56 5.29 10.68 2.74
C ILE A 56 5.56 9.72 1.59
N ALA A 57 4.53 9.41 0.79
CA ALA A 57 4.67 8.49 -0.31
C ALA A 57 4.10 9.06 -1.61
N THR A 58 4.77 8.79 -2.74
CA THR A 58 4.22 9.06 -4.06
C THR A 58 3.20 7.97 -4.44
N ALA A 59 2.16 8.36 -5.18
CA ALA A 59 1.17 7.44 -5.74
C ALA A 59 1.14 7.63 -7.26
N LEU A 60 1.18 6.53 -8.01
CA LEU A 60 1.01 6.54 -9.46
C LEU A 60 -0.49 6.54 -9.78
N VAL A 61 -0.97 7.63 -10.37
CA VAL A 61 -2.34 7.78 -10.89
C VAL A 61 -2.33 7.72 -12.42
N ASP A 62 -3.49 7.56 -13.05
CA ASP A 62 -3.67 7.58 -14.51
C ASP A 62 -2.78 6.62 -15.32
N THR A 63 -2.31 5.54 -14.68
CA THR A 63 -1.42 4.53 -15.29
C THR A 63 -2.08 3.66 -16.38
N GLY A 64 -3.33 3.92 -16.75
CA GLY A 64 -4.15 3.04 -17.59
C GLY A 64 -4.59 1.73 -16.92
N SER A 65 -4.03 1.37 -15.75
CA SER A 65 -4.44 0.18 -14.99
C SER A 65 -5.69 0.44 -14.14
N LYS A 66 -6.59 -0.54 -14.08
CA LYS A 66 -7.78 -0.53 -13.18
C LYS A 66 -7.40 -0.72 -11.70
N TRP A 67 -6.11 -0.86 -11.38
CA TRP A 67 -5.60 -1.10 -10.03
C TRP A 67 -5.64 0.14 -9.15
N MET A 68 -5.33 1.30 -9.73
CA MET A 68 -5.31 2.60 -9.05
C MET A 68 -6.47 3.52 -9.47
N LYS A 69 -7.43 2.98 -10.22
CA LYS A 69 -8.71 3.64 -10.51
C LYS A 69 -9.72 3.29 -9.44
#